data_AF-A0A1X1PKY7-F1
#
_entry.id   AF-A0A1X1PKY7-F1
#
_cell.length_a   1.000
_cell.length_b   1.000
_cell.length_c   1.000
_cell.angle_alpha   90.00
_cell.angle_beta   90.00
_cell.angle_gamma   90.00
#
_symmetry.space_group_name_H-M   'P 1'
#
loop_
_entity.id
_entity.type
_entity.pdbx_description
1 polymer ?
#
loop_
_entity_poly.entity_id
_entity_poly.type
_entity_poly.pdbx_seq_one_letter_code
_entity_poly.pdbx_strand_id
1 'polypeptide(L)'
;MRPFRRAPADSTASRMPTRDVRFAIDARIPRFWYRGACHVTRFFDAFSVMFPLGERFFIESVRPFRDRVGGNAELAADIDAFVRQEASHIRVHRLYNARLASQHVPVDALEALLEKRQRNAARQVSPVTRLALTACLEHYTTILAHRLLSDPAILDGADPTMAAVWRWHAIEETEHKTVAFDVFAAAIPNAVRRYVVRCAAMLGISVYFVIDLIYFVHRLVAVDGQTWNVRGWLQLLRWLFVAPGIFTRVMPMWLLWFSPRFHPDRLDSNAALRAARAALEPYLASAEREPESHA
;
A
#
# COMPACT_ATOMS: atom_id res chain seq x y z
N MET A 1 13.74 4.95 32.32
CA MET A 1 13.27 4.81 30.94
C MET A 1 11.95 4.04 31.00
N ARG A 2 10.78 4.70 30.87
CA ARG A 2 9.48 4.00 30.95
C ARG A 2 9.24 3.28 29.61
N PRO A 3 8.92 1.98 29.59
CA PRO A 3 8.49 1.33 28.36
C PRO A 3 7.24 2.05 27.85
N PHE A 4 7.18 2.33 26.55
CA PHE A 4 5.97 2.83 25.90
C PHE A 4 4.89 1.76 26.11
N ARG A 5 3.91 2.07 26.95
CA ARG A 5 2.79 1.19 27.23
C ARG A 5 1.89 1.25 26.00
N ARG A 6 1.91 0.18 25.17
CA ARG A 6 0.90 -0.07 24.14
C ARG A 6 -0.48 0.15 24.77
N ALA A 7 -1.38 0.82 24.06
CA ALA A 7 -2.75 0.96 24.52
C ALA A 7 -3.31 -0.45 24.82
N PRO A 8 -3.99 -0.65 25.97
CA PRO A 8 -4.57 -1.96 26.28
C PRO A 8 -5.53 -2.35 25.14
N ALA A 9 -5.32 -3.55 24.59
CA ALA A 9 -6.27 -4.13 23.66
C ALA A 9 -7.56 -4.40 24.44
N ASP A 10 -8.62 -3.68 24.10
CA ASP A 10 -9.94 -4.04 24.56
C ASP A 10 -10.53 -5.07 23.58
N SER A 11 -10.89 -6.22 24.13
CA SER A 11 -11.60 -7.37 23.53
C SER A 11 -10.94 -8.17 22.39
N THR A 12 -10.93 -9.48 22.59
CA THR A 12 -10.83 -10.68 21.70
C THR A 12 -10.79 -10.61 20.16
N ALA A 13 -10.93 -9.45 19.51
CA ALA A 13 -10.85 -9.31 18.05
C ALA A 13 -9.40 -9.11 17.57
N SER A 14 -9.02 -9.80 16.48
CA SER A 14 -7.73 -9.56 15.80
C SER A 14 -7.61 -8.09 15.38
N ARG A 15 -6.46 -7.45 15.66
CA ARG A 15 -6.17 -6.07 15.20
C ARG A 15 -6.12 -5.96 13.68
N MET A 16 -5.74 -7.05 13.01
CA MET A 16 -5.72 -7.26 11.56
C MET A 16 -6.63 -8.45 11.24
N PRO A 17 -7.96 -8.26 11.18
CA PRO A 17 -8.85 -9.34 10.82
C PRO A 17 -8.65 -9.69 9.34
N THR A 18 -8.62 -10.99 9.03
CA THR A 18 -8.62 -11.44 7.64
C THR A 18 -10.02 -11.24 7.06
N ARG A 19 -10.10 -10.63 5.88
CA ARG A 19 -11.35 -10.39 5.15
C ARG A 19 -11.28 -11.10 3.81
N ASP A 20 -12.27 -11.95 3.52
CA ASP A 20 -12.45 -12.44 2.15
C ASP A 20 -13.28 -11.43 1.36
N VAL A 21 -12.61 -10.41 0.82
CA VAL A 21 -13.25 -9.42 -0.05
C VAL A 21 -13.28 -9.89 -1.49
N ARG A 22 -14.42 -9.65 -2.15
CA ARG A 22 -14.60 -9.85 -3.59
C ARG A 22 -15.18 -8.60 -4.22
N PHE A 23 -14.44 -8.03 -5.18
CA PHE A 23 -14.85 -6.87 -5.95
C PHE A 23 -15.20 -7.28 -7.38
N ALA A 24 -16.32 -6.77 -7.90
CA ALA A 24 -16.72 -6.96 -9.30
C ALA A 24 -15.93 -6.01 -10.22
N ILE A 25 -14.62 -6.28 -10.38
CA ILE A 25 -13.73 -5.47 -11.22
C ILE A 25 -13.86 -5.95 -12.68
N ASP A 26 -14.84 -5.43 -13.41
CA ASP A 26 -15.16 -5.85 -14.76
C ASP A 26 -15.26 -4.68 -15.78
N ALA A 27 -15.72 -5.00 -16.98
CA ALA A 27 -15.82 -4.07 -18.11
C ALA A 27 -16.85 -2.93 -17.91
N ARG A 28 -17.78 -3.04 -16.94
CA ARG A 28 -18.76 -1.99 -16.63
C ARG A 28 -18.11 -0.76 -16.00
N ILE A 29 -16.98 -0.96 -15.30
CA ILE A 29 -16.21 0.13 -14.73
C ILE A 29 -15.65 0.97 -15.90
N PRO A 30 -15.86 2.31 -15.92
CA PRO A 30 -15.33 3.16 -16.98
C PRO A 30 -13.80 3.08 -17.08
N ARG A 31 -13.26 3.19 -18.31
CA ARG A 31 -11.81 3.19 -18.54
C ARG A 31 -11.09 4.21 -17.64
N PHE A 32 -11.60 5.45 -17.62
CA PHE A 32 -11.15 6.54 -16.76
C PHE A 32 -12.11 6.71 -15.59
N TRP A 33 -12.09 5.75 -14.68
CA TRP A 33 -13.03 5.61 -13.57
C TRP A 33 -12.98 6.77 -12.56
N TYR A 34 -11.91 7.57 -12.56
CA TYR A 34 -11.84 8.78 -11.73
C TYR A 34 -12.34 10.00 -12.51
N ARG A 35 -13.63 10.35 -12.39
CA ARG A 35 -14.24 11.56 -13.01
C ARG A 35 -13.97 11.72 -14.51
N GLY A 36 -13.72 10.64 -15.24
CA GLY A 36 -13.28 10.69 -16.65
C GLY A 36 -11.85 11.21 -16.88
N ALA A 37 -11.09 11.51 -15.81
CA ALA A 37 -9.74 12.05 -15.88
C ALA A 37 -8.70 10.94 -16.09
N CYS A 38 -8.15 10.88 -17.31
CA CYS A 38 -7.13 9.90 -17.71
C CYS A 38 -5.92 9.90 -16.75
N HIS A 39 -5.23 11.03 -16.59
CA HIS A 39 -3.96 11.08 -15.83
C HIS A 39 -4.11 10.73 -14.34
N VAL A 40 -5.22 11.13 -13.71
CA VAL A 40 -5.50 10.76 -12.30
C VAL A 40 -5.88 9.28 -12.20
N THR A 41 -6.67 8.75 -13.14
CA THR A 41 -6.93 7.31 -13.21
C THR A 41 -5.63 6.52 -13.37
N ARG A 42 -4.76 6.93 -14.30
CA ARG A 42 -3.46 6.27 -14.55
C ARG A 42 -2.48 6.38 -13.41
N PHE A 43 -2.61 7.40 -12.56
CA PHE A 43 -1.86 7.49 -11.30
C PHE A 43 -2.19 6.33 -10.36
N PHE A 44 -3.48 6.07 -10.13
CA PHE A 44 -3.90 4.92 -9.32
C PHE A 44 -3.58 3.59 -10.01
N ASP A 45 -3.79 3.49 -11.32
CA ASP A 45 -3.46 2.28 -12.08
C ASP A 45 -1.96 1.94 -11.98
N ALA A 46 -1.07 2.94 -11.95
CA ALA A 46 0.37 2.74 -11.77
C ALA A 46 0.69 2.05 -10.43
N PHE A 47 0.05 2.48 -9.34
CA PHE A 47 0.16 1.81 -8.05
C PHE A 47 -0.34 0.37 -8.12
N SER A 48 -1.50 0.13 -8.74
CA SER A 48 -2.04 -1.22 -8.90
C SER A 48 -1.09 -2.17 -9.64
N VAL A 49 -0.40 -1.68 -10.68
CA VAL A 49 0.62 -2.48 -11.38
C VAL A 49 1.83 -2.79 -10.49
N MET A 50 2.23 -1.86 -9.62
CA MET A 50 3.39 -2.03 -8.75
C MET A 50 3.12 -2.93 -7.54
N PHE A 51 1.90 -2.92 -7.01
CA PHE A 51 1.55 -3.58 -5.76
C PHE A 51 1.81 -5.09 -5.71
N PRO A 52 1.36 -5.93 -6.67
CA PRO A 52 1.53 -7.38 -6.56
C PRO A 52 2.99 -7.84 -6.38
N LEU A 53 3.93 -7.12 -7.01
CA LEU A 53 5.36 -7.39 -6.85
C LEU A 53 5.94 -6.77 -5.58
N GLY A 54 5.48 -5.59 -5.17
CA GLY A 54 5.85 -4.95 -3.92
C GLY A 54 5.42 -5.77 -2.70
N GLU A 55 4.15 -6.15 -2.63
CA GLU A 55 3.53 -6.93 -1.54
C GLU A 55 4.15 -8.33 -1.44
N ARG A 56 4.46 -8.96 -2.59
CA ARG A 56 5.26 -10.20 -2.60
C ARG A 56 6.64 -9.98 -1.98
N PHE A 57 7.32 -8.87 -2.30
CA PHE A 57 8.59 -8.51 -1.68
C PHE A 57 8.44 -8.24 -0.18
N PHE A 58 7.32 -7.68 0.28
CA PHE A 58 7.05 -7.47 1.70
C PHE A 58 6.94 -8.81 2.43
N ILE A 59 6.11 -9.73 1.92
CA ILE A 59 5.93 -11.07 2.47
C ILE A 59 7.28 -11.80 2.54
N GLU A 60 8.04 -11.83 1.45
CA GLU A 60 9.34 -12.51 1.39
C GLU A 60 10.40 -11.89 2.33
N SER A 61 10.26 -10.61 2.67
CA SER A 61 11.20 -9.91 3.54
C SER A 61 10.84 -10.05 5.02
N VAL A 62 9.54 -10.10 5.36
CA VAL A 62 9.05 -10.15 6.74
C VAL A 62 8.93 -11.60 7.24
N ARG A 63 8.35 -12.50 6.44
CA ARG A 63 8.06 -13.89 6.84
C ARG A 63 9.27 -14.66 7.40
N PRO A 64 10.50 -14.55 6.87
CA PRO A 64 11.66 -15.27 7.41
C PRO A 64 12.05 -14.87 8.84
N PHE A 65 11.54 -13.74 9.35
CA PHE A 65 11.80 -13.27 10.71
C PHE A 65 10.76 -13.74 11.72
N ARG A 66 9.68 -14.42 11.29
CA ARG A 66 8.61 -14.94 12.16
C ARG A 66 9.15 -15.74 13.35
N ASP A 67 10.10 -16.65 13.11
CA ASP A 67 10.65 -17.49 14.18
C ASP A 67 11.83 -16.82 14.90
N ARG A 68 12.27 -15.64 14.43
CA ARG A 68 13.42 -14.88 14.94
C ARG A 68 13.04 -13.76 15.90
N VAL A 69 11.76 -13.42 16.04
CA VAL A 69 11.28 -12.36 16.95
C VAL A 69 11.26 -12.76 18.44
N GLY A 70 11.94 -13.86 18.81
CA GLY A 70 12.44 -14.09 20.17
C GLY A 70 11.37 -14.21 21.25
N GLY A 71 10.33 -15.02 21.03
CA GLY A 71 9.28 -15.28 22.02
C GLY A 71 8.19 -14.20 22.10
N ASN A 72 8.25 -13.17 21.26
CA ASN A 72 7.13 -12.23 21.10
C ASN A 72 6.01 -12.86 20.26
N ALA A 73 5.14 -13.63 20.94
CA ALA A 73 4.01 -14.32 20.31
C ALA A 73 3.03 -13.36 19.61
N GLU A 74 2.84 -12.14 20.13
CA GLU A 74 2.01 -11.12 19.48
C GLU A 74 2.59 -10.71 18.13
N LEU A 75 3.89 -10.39 18.06
CA LEU A 75 4.53 -9.98 16.82
C LEU A 75 4.59 -11.13 15.79
N ALA A 76 4.74 -12.38 16.24
CA ALA A 76 4.66 -13.54 15.35
C ALA A 76 3.23 -13.70 14.75
N ALA A 77 2.19 -13.52 15.58
CA ALA A 77 0.81 -13.53 15.11
C ALA A 77 0.50 -12.35 14.17
N ASP A 78 1.05 -11.17 14.44
CA ASP A 78 0.95 -10.00 13.59
C ASP A 78 1.60 -10.25 12.21
N ILE A 79 2.77 -10.90 12.16
CA ILE A 79 3.40 -11.33 10.89
C ILE A 79 2.49 -12.29 10.12
N ASP A 80 1.88 -13.26 10.80
CA ASP A 80 0.99 -14.21 10.14
C ASP A 80 -0.26 -13.52 9.57
N ALA A 81 -0.82 -12.55 10.30
CA ALA A 81 -1.96 -11.75 9.83
C ALA A 81 -1.60 -10.82 8.67
N PHE A 82 -0.44 -10.15 8.76
CA PHE A 82 0.15 -9.34 7.70
C PHE A 82 0.24 -10.15 6.40
N VAL A 83 0.91 -11.31 6.43
CA VAL A 83 1.08 -12.16 5.25
C VAL A 83 -0.26 -12.57 4.61
N ARG A 84 -1.32 -12.76 5.42
CA ARG A 84 -2.65 -13.08 4.90
C ARG A 84 -3.32 -11.89 4.21
N GLN A 85 -3.25 -10.69 4.78
CA GLN A 85 -3.81 -9.48 4.16
C GLN A 85 -3.04 -9.13 2.86
N GLU A 86 -1.71 -9.17 2.89
CA GLU A 86 -0.86 -8.98 1.71
C GLU A 86 -1.22 -9.94 0.56
N ALA A 87 -1.45 -11.22 0.87
CA ALA A 87 -1.87 -12.18 -0.15
C ALA A 87 -3.25 -11.84 -0.74
N SER A 88 -4.13 -11.22 0.04
CA SER A 88 -5.42 -10.70 -0.41
C SER A 88 -5.25 -9.48 -1.32
N HIS A 89 -4.38 -8.53 -0.95
CA HIS A 89 -4.02 -7.37 -1.77
C HIS A 89 -3.53 -7.80 -3.16
N ILE A 90 -2.58 -8.75 -3.20
CA ILE A 90 -2.03 -9.31 -4.44
C ILE A 90 -3.15 -9.86 -5.33
N ARG A 91 -4.11 -10.61 -4.75
CA ARG A 91 -5.23 -11.19 -5.50
C ARG A 91 -6.10 -10.11 -6.14
N VAL A 92 -6.51 -9.11 -5.35
CA VAL A 92 -7.41 -8.04 -5.83
C VAL A 92 -6.69 -7.16 -6.86
N HIS A 93 -5.42 -6.80 -6.64
CA HIS A 93 -4.67 -5.99 -7.59
C HIS A 93 -4.31 -6.75 -8.87
N ARG A 94 -4.17 -8.09 -8.84
CA ARG A 94 -4.07 -8.88 -10.08
C ARG A 94 -5.37 -8.85 -10.89
N LEU A 95 -6.53 -8.91 -10.23
CA LEU A 95 -7.81 -8.78 -10.93
C LEU A 95 -7.95 -7.38 -11.55
N TYR A 96 -7.58 -6.33 -10.81
CA TYR A 96 -7.48 -4.97 -11.34
C TYR A 96 -6.55 -4.94 -12.56
N ASN A 97 -5.32 -5.45 -12.44
CA ASN A 97 -4.34 -5.40 -13.51
C ASN A 97 -4.78 -6.21 -14.74
N ALA A 98 -5.51 -7.32 -14.58
CA ALA A 98 -6.11 -8.06 -15.69
C ALA A 98 -7.12 -7.19 -16.47
N ARG A 99 -7.94 -6.39 -15.78
CA ARG A 99 -8.80 -5.39 -16.42
C ARG A 99 -8.00 -4.29 -17.12
N LEU A 100 -6.85 -3.87 -16.59
CA LEU A 100 -5.97 -2.94 -17.30
C LEU A 100 -5.37 -3.56 -18.57
N ALA A 101 -4.97 -4.84 -18.51
CA ALA A 101 -4.48 -5.55 -19.67
C ALA A 101 -5.54 -5.64 -20.79
N SER A 102 -6.83 -5.83 -20.44
CA SER A 102 -7.92 -5.79 -21.41
C SER A 102 -8.14 -4.40 -22.05
N GLN A 103 -7.51 -3.36 -21.52
CA GLN A 103 -7.47 -2.01 -22.09
C GLN A 103 -6.26 -1.77 -23.00
N HIS A 104 -5.51 -2.82 -23.35
CA HIS A 104 -4.26 -2.79 -24.12
C HIS A 104 -3.08 -2.18 -23.36
N VAL A 105 -3.16 -2.11 -22.02
CA VAL A 105 -2.01 -1.76 -21.18
C VAL A 105 -1.03 -2.96 -21.17
N PRO A 106 0.28 -2.76 -21.41
CA PRO A 106 1.26 -3.84 -21.40
C PRO A 106 1.68 -4.20 -19.96
N VAL A 107 0.74 -4.68 -19.16
CA VAL A 107 0.93 -5.00 -17.73
C VAL A 107 2.08 -5.98 -17.53
N ASP A 108 2.09 -7.10 -18.26
CA ASP A 108 3.13 -8.14 -18.12
C ASP A 108 4.54 -7.60 -18.35
N ALA A 109 4.71 -6.70 -19.32
CA ALA A 109 6.00 -6.09 -19.62
C ALA A 109 6.44 -5.13 -18.51
N LEU A 110 5.51 -4.39 -17.91
CA LEU A 110 5.77 -3.49 -16.79
C LEU A 110 6.10 -4.27 -15.52
N GLU A 111 5.37 -5.34 -15.22
CA GLU A 111 5.66 -6.24 -14.10
C GLU A 111 7.01 -6.95 -14.29
N ALA A 112 7.30 -7.47 -15.49
CA ALA A 112 8.59 -8.11 -15.78
C ALA A 112 9.79 -7.15 -15.60
N LEU A 113 9.62 -5.88 -15.97
CA LEU A 113 10.64 -4.84 -15.74
C LEU A 113 10.91 -4.64 -14.24
N LEU A 114 9.86 -4.50 -13.43
CA LEU A 114 9.98 -4.37 -11.97
C LEU A 114 10.60 -5.61 -11.36
N GLU A 115 10.14 -6.80 -11.75
CA GLU A 115 10.65 -8.06 -11.21
C GLU A 115 12.15 -8.23 -11.52
N LYS A 116 12.58 -7.92 -12.75
CA LYS A 116 14.00 -7.93 -13.12
C LYS A 116 14.82 -6.99 -12.23
N ARG A 117 14.34 -5.77 -12.00
CA ARG A 117 15.01 -4.79 -11.14
C ARG A 117 15.07 -5.23 -9.68
N GLN A 118 13.96 -5.74 -9.13
CA GLN A 118 13.92 -6.26 -7.77
C GLN A 118 14.86 -7.44 -7.59
N ARG A 119 14.89 -8.41 -8.52
CA ARG A 119 15.83 -9.54 -8.46
C ARG A 119 17.29 -9.09 -8.48
N ASN A 120 17.62 -8.12 -9.33
CA ASN A 120 18.98 -7.58 -9.41
C ASN A 120 19.37 -6.87 -8.12
N ALA A 121 18.49 -6.05 -7.56
CA ALA A 121 18.72 -5.36 -6.30
C ALA A 121 18.81 -6.34 -5.12
N ALA A 122 17.92 -7.34 -5.05
CA ALA A 122 17.88 -8.33 -3.96
C ALA A 122 19.17 -9.15 -3.85
N ARG A 123 19.90 -9.37 -4.95
CA ARG A 123 21.21 -10.03 -4.94
C ARG A 123 22.32 -9.18 -4.30
N GLN A 124 22.11 -7.87 -4.20
CA GLN A 124 23.12 -6.91 -3.74
C GLN A 124 22.88 -6.43 -2.30
N VAL A 125 21.74 -6.76 -1.69
CA VAL A 125 21.35 -6.25 -0.37
C VAL A 125 21.11 -7.38 0.63
N SER A 126 21.47 -7.12 1.89
CA SER A 126 21.28 -8.10 2.97
C SER A 126 19.78 -8.32 3.29
N PRO A 127 19.39 -9.45 3.90
CA PRO A 127 18.01 -9.67 4.34
C PRO A 127 17.47 -8.57 5.28
N VAL A 128 18.33 -8.05 6.15
CA VAL A 128 17.99 -6.94 7.05
C VAL A 128 17.76 -5.63 6.29
N THR A 129 18.52 -5.39 5.21
CA THR A 129 18.29 -4.25 4.32
C THR A 129 16.97 -4.40 3.56
N ARG A 130 16.62 -5.60 3.08
CA ARG A 130 15.31 -5.86 2.46
C ARG A 130 14.15 -5.57 3.40
N LEU A 131 14.29 -5.98 4.66
CA LEU A 131 13.32 -5.68 5.71
C LEU A 131 13.22 -4.17 5.99
N ALA A 132 14.35 -3.45 6.01
CA ALA A 132 14.35 -1.99 6.14
C ALA A 132 13.63 -1.30 4.97
N LEU A 133 13.86 -1.77 3.73
CA LEU A 133 13.17 -1.28 2.54
C LEU A 133 11.66 -1.56 2.61
N THR A 134 11.27 -2.75 3.06
CA THR A 134 9.87 -3.11 3.30
C THR A 134 9.23 -2.14 4.30
N ALA A 135 9.84 -1.92 5.46
CA ALA A 135 9.33 -0.96 6.45
C ALA A 135 9.22 0.47 5.91
N CYS A 136 10.06 0.87 4.95
CA CYS A 136 9.93 2.18 4.30
C CYS A 136 8.76 2.23 3.30
N LEU A 137 8.57 1.17 2.52
CA LEU A 137 7.49 1.08 1.53
C LEU A 137 6.12 1.01 2.21
N GLU A 138 6.01 0.20 3.27
CA GLU A 138 4.85 0.14 4.18
C GLU A 138 4.54 1.50 4.80
N HIS A 139 5.56 2.30 5.11
CA HIS A 139 5.33 3.65 5.62
C HIS A 139 4.75 4.57 4.54
N TYR A 140 5.12 4.41 3.26
CA TYR A 140 4.47 5.15 2.18
C TYR A 140 3.01 4.78 2.01
N THR A 141 2.71 3.48 1.95
CA THR A 141 1.34 3.01 1.80
C THR A 141 0.50 3.44 2.99
N THR A 142 1.03 3.33 4.21
CA THR A 142 0.39 3.85 5.44
C THR A 142 0.07 5.35 5.36
N ILE A 143 1.02 6.22 4.99
CA ILE A 143 0.75 7.68 4.98
C ILE A 143 -0.20 8.08 3.85
N LEU A 144 -0.17 7.38 2.72
CA LEU A 144 -1.10 7.57 1.61
C LEU A 144 -2.50 7.08 1.99
N ALA A 145 -2.59 5.89 2.59
CA ALA A 145 -3.82 5.32 3.13
C ALA A 145 -4.46 6.25 4.17
N HIS A 146 -3.68 6.74 5.13
CA HIS A 146 -4.14 7.70 6.12
C HIS A 146 -4.80 8.93 5.46
N ARG A 147 -4.19 9.48 4.40
CA ARG A 147 -4.81 10.60 3.67
C ARG A 147 -6.05 10.20 2.91
N LEU A 148 -6.02 9.10 2.18
CA LEU A 148 -7.17 8.58 1.43
C LEU A 148 -8.39 8.38 2.32
N LEU A 149 -8.19 7.87 3.54
CA LEU A 149 -9.26 7.64 4.51
C LEU A 149 -9.72 8.91 5.24
N SER A 150 -8.83 9.90 5.40
CA SER A 150 -9.14 11.13 6.15
C SER A 150 -9.70 12.27 5.29
N ASP A 151 -9.56 12.19 3.95
CA ASP A 151 -10.06 13.21 3.03
C ASP A 151 -10.95 12.58 1.94
N PRO A 152 -12.29 12.67 2.07
CA PRO A 152 -13.20 12.09 1.09
C PRO A 152 -13.06 12.70 -0.32
N ALA A 153 -12.49 13.90 -0.44
CA ALA A 153 -12.27 14.55 -1.74
C ALA A 153 -11.27 13.79 -2.63
N ILE A 154 -10.44 12.90 -2.06
CA ILE A 154 -9.48 12.09 -2.82
C ILE A 154 -10.19 11.14 -3.79
N LEU A 155 -11.30 10.53 -3.38
CA LEU A 155 -12.08 9.60 -4.20
C LEU A 155 -13.45 10.17 -4.61
N ASP A 156 -13.66 11.48 -4.46
CA ASP A 156 -14.90 12.14 -4.87
C ASP A 156 -15.11 12.03 -6.38
N GLY A 157 -16.29 11.55 -6.79
CA GLY A 157 -16.65 11.29 -8.18
C GLY A 157 -15.91 10.12 -8.85
N ALA A 158 -15.25 9.25 -8.08
CA ALA A 158 -14.71 7.99 -8.58
C ALA A 158 -15.83 6.94 -8.76
N ASP A 159 -15.61 5.99 -9.68
CA ASP A 159 -16.43 4.77 -9.76
C ASP A 159 -16.54 4.10 -8.38
N PRO A 160 -17.76 3.72 -7.93
CA PRO A 160 -17.97 3.18 -6.59
C PRO A 160 -17.16 1.91 -6.28
N THR A 161 -17.00 1.03 -7.27
CA THR A 161 -16.26 -0.23 -7.10
C THR A 161 -14.77 0.05 -6.95
N MET A 162 -14.22 0.90 -7.80
CA MET A 162 -12.80 1.29 -7.72
C MET A 162 -12.52 2.02 -6.41
N ALA A 163 -13.40 2.94 -6.01
CA ALA A 163 -13.27 3.65 -4.75
C ALA A 163 -13.34 2.69 -3.54
N ALA A 164 -14.12 1.61 -3.63
CA ALA A 164 -14.17 0.58 -2.59
C ALA A 164 -12.87 -0.24 -2.51
N VAL A 165 -12.29 -0.64 -3.65
CA VAL A 165 -10.98 -1.31 -3.70
C VAL A 165 -9.91 -0.47 -3.00
N TRP A 166 -9.80 0.81 -3.35
CA TRP A 166 -8.78 1.70 -2.77
C TRP A 166 -9.02 1.99 -1.28
N ARG A 167 -10.28 2.09 -0.84
CA ARG A 167 -10.60 2.23 0.60
C ARG A 167 -10.28 0.96 1.37
N TRP A 168 -10.63 -0.20 0.83
CA TRP A 168 -10.31 -1.49 1.46
C TRP A 168 -8.81 -1.66 1.66
N HIS A 169 -8.03 -1.47 0.59
CA HIS A 169 -6.58 -1.57 0.69
C HIS A 169 -6.06 -0.56 1.72
N ALA A 170 -6.48 0.71 1.68
CA ALA A 170 -6.05 1.70 2.67
C ALA A 170 -6.43 1.37 4.13
N ILE A 171 -7.55 0.68 4.35
CA ILE A 171 -7.95 0.20 5.69
C ILE A 171 -6.94 -0.83 6.18
N GLU A 172 -6.62 -1.83 5.37
CA GLU A 172 -5.66 -2.89 5.73
C GLU A 172 -4.24 -2.33 5.88
N GLU A 173 -3.83 -1.38 5.02
CA GLU A 173 -2.56 -0.66 5.17
C GLU A 173 -2.41 0.06 6.51
N THR A 174 -3.52 0.58 7.02
CA THR A 174 -3.55 1.26 8.32
C THR A 174 -3.48 0.26 9.49
N GLU A 175 -3.99 -0.96 9.31
CA GLU A 175 -4.03 -2.01 10.33
C GLU A 175 -2.65 -2.62 10.59
N HIS A 176 -1.87 -2.86 9.53
CA HIS A 176 -0.55 -3.47 9.66
C HIS A 176 0.63 -2.47 9.73
N LYS A 177 0.35 -1.15 9.80
CA LYS A 177 1.34 -0.05 9.75
C LYS A 177 2.59 -0.19 10.63
N THR A 178 2.52 -0.98 11.71
CA THR A 178 3.65 -1.19 12.64
C THR A 178 4.43 -2.47 12.37
N VAL A 179 3.87 -3.46 11.66
CA VAL A 179 4.42 -4.83 11.61
C VAL A 179 5.83 -4.85 11.05
N ALA A 180 6.03 -4.36 9.82
CA ALA A 180 7.36 -4.36 9.20
C ALA A 180 8.39 -3.56 10.01
N PHE A 181 7.98 -2.45 10.64
CA PHE A 181 8.86 -1.65 11.50
C PHE A 181 9.24 -2.38 12.78
N ASP A 182 8.30 -3.05 13.45
CA ASP A 182 8.53 -3.80 14.68
C ASP A 182 9.44 -5.00 14.44
N VAL A 183 9.23 -5.72 13.33
CA VAL A 183 10.13 -6.82 12.91
C VAL A 183 11.52 -6.29 12.57
N PHE A 184 11.61 -5.16 11.85
CA PHE A 184 12.88 -4.49 11.58
C PHE A 184 13.60 -4.06 12.87
N ALA A 185 12.86 -3.55 13.84
CA ALA A 185 13.40 -3.11 15.12
C ALA A 185 13.91 -4.27 15.97
N ALA A 186 13.21 -5.41 15.95
CA ALA A 186 13.67 -6.65 16.57
C ALA A 186 14.94 -7.19 15.89
N ALA A 187 15.02 -7.11 14.55
CA ALA A 187 16.17 -7.57 13.78
C ALA A 187 17.44 -6.71 13.96
N ILE A 188 17.30 -5.41 14.31
CA ILE A 188 18.42 -4.52 14.63
C ILE A 188 18.20 -3.88 16.01
N PRO A 189 18.59 -4.54 17.12
CA PRO A 189 18.40 -4.00 18.47
C PRO A 189 19.16 -2.68 18.72
N ASN A 190 20.35 -2.52 18.11
CA ASN A 190 21.15 -1.30 18.23
C ASN A 190 20.41 -0.10 17.59
N ALA A 191 20.03 0.87 18.43
CA ALA A 191 19.20 2.00 18.03
C ALA A 191 19.87 2.94 17.01
N VAL A 192 21.18 3.18 17.13
CA VAL A 192 21.93 4.05 16.21
C VAL A 192 22.01 3.41 14.85
N ARG A 193 22.40 2.13 14.78
CA ARG A 193 22.45 1.37 13.52
C ARG A 193 21.07 1.30 12.87
N ARG A 194 20.03 1.01 13.65
CA ARG A 194 18.64 0.97 13.17
C ARG A 194 18.21 2.30 12.57
N TYR A 195 18.53 3.41 13.23
CA TYR A 195 18.25 4.76 12.75
C TYR A 195 18.98 5.06 11.43
N VAL A 196 20.29 4.80 11.35
CA VAL A 196 21.07 5.05 10.13
C VAL A 196 20.54 4.20 8.97
N VAL A 197 20.33 2.90 9.18
CA VAL A 197 19.87 1.98 8.13
C VAL A 197 18.50 2.38 7.59
N ARG A 198 17.52 2.69 8.46
CA ARG A 198 16.17 3.05 8.00
C ARG A 198 16.11 4.41 7.32
N CYS A 199 16.94 5.38 7.73
CA CYS A 199 17.00 6.69 7.09
C CYS A 199 17.68 6.58 5.71
N ALA A 200 18.79 5.86 5.61
CA ALA A 200 19.46 5.61 4.34
C ALA A 200 18.55 4.82 3.37
N ALA A 201 17.86 3.78 3.88
CA ALA A 201 16.90 3.00 3.10
C ALA A 201 15.75 3.89 2.59
N MET A 202 15.16 4.73 3.44
CA MET A 202 14.09 5.65 3.06
C MET A 202 14.52 6.63 1.96
N LEU A 203 15.70 7.24 2.08
CA LEU A 203 16.22 8.15 1.05
C LEU A 203 16.46 7.41 -0.27
N GLY A 204 17.11 6.24 -0.22
CA GLY A 204 17.39 5.44 -1.41
C GLY A 204 16.12 5.00 -2.11
N ILE A 205 15.16 4.42 -1.37
CA ILE A 205 13.92 3.92 -1.95
C ILE A 205 13.02 5.05 -2.45
N SER A 206 13.05 6.25 -1.83
CA SER A 206 12.32 7.43 -2.30
C SER A 206 12.66 7.76 -3.76
N VAL A 207 13.95 7.75 -4.09
CA VAL A 207 14.42 8.08 -5.45
C VAL A 207 13.88 7.08 -6.46
N TYR A 208 14.04 5.78 -6.18
CA TYR A 208 13.54 4.73 -7.07
C TYR A 208 12.02 4.74 -7.20
N PHE A 209 11.31 4.94 -6.08
CA PHE A 209 9.86 4.98 -6.06
C PHE A 209 9.30 6.13 -6.89
N VAL A 210 9.87 7.34 -6.78
CA VAL A 210 9.45 8.50 -7.57
C VAL A 210 9.72 8.28 -9.07
N ILE A 211 10.89 7.75 -9.42
CA ILE A 211 11.23 7.44 -10.82
C ILE A 211 10.24 6.42 -11.39
N ASP A 212 9.96 5.35 -10.65
CA ASP A 212 9.04 4.30 -11.08
C ASP A 212 7.62 4.85 -11.21
N LEU A 213 7.14 5.58 -10.22
CA LEU A 213 5.80 6.16 -10.29
C LEU A 213 5.64 7.09 -11.51
N ILE A 214 6.60 7.99 -11.75
CA ILE A 214 6.58 8.88 -12.93
C ILE A 214 6.63 8.07 -14.23
N TYR A 215 7.52 7.09 -14.32
CA TYR A 215 7.66 6.23 -15.49
C TYR A 215 6.38 5.46 -15.79
N PHE A 216 5.79 4.82 -14.78
CA PHE A 216 4.58 4.02 -14.92
C PHE A 216 3.40 4.90 -15.32
N VAL A 217 3.18 6.03 -14.64
CA VAL A 217 2.11 6.97 -15.02
C VAL A 217 2.29 7.46 -16.45
N HIS A 218 3.49 7.86 -16.84
CA HIS A 218 3.76 8.30 -18.21
C HIS A 218 3.51 7.18 -19.23
N ARG A 219 3.96 5.95 -18.97
CA ARG A 219 3.74 4.79 -19.85
C ARG A 219 2.25 4.47 -19.99
N LEU A 220 1.49 4.51 -18.90
CA LEU A 220 0.05 4.27 -18.92
C LEU A 220 -0.70 5.37 -19.68
N VAL A 221 -0.37 6.63 -19.46
CA VAL A 221 -0.92 7.77 -20.21
C VAL A 221 -0.56 7.69 -21.70
N ALA A 222 0.63 7.17 -22.04
CA ALA A 222 1.06 6.97 -23.42
C ALA A 222 0.24 5.92 -24.17
N VAL A 223 -0.19 4.84 -23.50
CA VAL A 223 -1.11 3.84 -24.08
C VAL A 223 -2.41 4.47 -24.55
N ASP A 224 -2.88 5.52 -23.86
CA ASP A 224 -4.10 6.24 -24.23
C ASP A 224 -3.87 7.39 -25.23
N GLY A 225 -2.63 7.60 -25.71
CA GLY A 225 -2.29 8.71 -26.60
C GLY A 225 -2.38 10.08 -25.93
N GLN A 226 -2.32 10.16 -24.60
CA GLN A 226 -2.57 11.36 -23.81
C GLN A 226 -1.29 12.06 -23.31
N THR A 227 -0.11 11.68 -23.81
CA THR A 227 1.20 12.20 -23.35
C THR A 227 1.34 13.70 -23.57
N TRP A 228 0.79 14.23 -24.67
CA TRP A 228 0.84 15.65 -25.00
C TRP A 228 -0.33 16.46 -24.42
N ASN A 229 -1.23 15.83 -23.66
CA ASN A 229 -2.36 16.52 -23.04
C ASN A 229 -1.90 17.28 -21.79
N VAL A 230 -1.46 18.53 -22.00
CA VAL A 230 -1.02 19.44 -20.95
C VAL A 230 -2.10 19.66 -19.88
N ARG A 231 -3.37 19.76 -20.28
CA ARG A 231 -4.48 19.95 -19.33
C ARG A 231 -4.60 18.76 -18.37
N GLY A 232 -4.45 17.54 -18.87
CA GLY A 232 -4.46 16.33 -18.05
C GLY A 232 -3.30 16.26 -17.05
N TRP A 233 -2.10 16.64 -17.48
CA TRP A 233 -0.94 16.76 -16.58
C TRP A 233 -1.13 17.84 -15.52
N LEU A 234 -1.63 19.02 -15.88
CA LEU A 234 -1.93 20.09 -14.93
C LEU A 234 -3.02 19.67 -13.94
N GLN A 235 -4.03 18.92 -14.40
CA GLN A 235 -5.05 18.35 -13.52
C GLN A 235 -4.45 17.36 -12.52
N LEU A 236 -3.56 16.46 -12.96
CA LEU A 236 -2.85 15.54 -12.10
C LEU A 236 -1.96 16.28 -11.07
N LEU A 237 -1.16 17.26 -11.52
CA LEU A 237 -0.31 18.06 -10.63
C LEU A 237 -1.13 18.82 -9.59
N ARG A 238 -2.24 19.45 -10.00
CA ARG A 238 -3.17 20.11 -9.07
C ARG A 238 -3.75 19.11 -8.07
N TRP A 239 -4.15 17.92 -8.53
CA TRP A 239 -4.71 16.88 -7.68
C TRP A 239 -3.68 16.36 -6.66
N LEU A 240 -2.42 16.17 -7.08
CA LEU A 240 -1.32 15.70 -6.24
C LEU A 240 -0.82 16.75 -5.23
N PHE A 241 -0.77 18.03 -5.59
CA PHE A 241 -0.06 19.05 -4.80
C PHE A 241 -0.94 20.18 -4.26
N VAL A 242 -2.12 20.42 -4.82
CA VAL A 242 -2.97 21.56 -4.46
C VAL A 242 -4.27 21.08 -3.79
N ALA A 243 -5.16 20.45 -4.55
CA ALA A 243 -6.48 20.04 -4.10
C ALA A 243 -6.90 18.73 -4.81
N PRO A 244 -7.01 17.60 -4.09
CA PRO A 244 -6.87 17.42 -2.64
C PRO A 244 -5.42 17.42 -2.14
N GLY A 245 -4.41 17.56 -3.01
CA GLY A 245 -3.03 17.82 -2.60
C GLY A 245 -2.40 16.72 -1.75
N ILE A 246 -2.54 15.46 -2.18
CA ILE A 246 -2.10 14.26 -1.45
C ILE A 246 -0.62 14.36 -1.04
N PHE A 247 0.28 14.69 -1.97
CA PHE A 247 1.72 14.73 -1.70
C PHE A 247 2.11 15.86 -0.76
N THR A 248 1.50 17.04 -0.91
CA THR A 248 1.69 18.16 0.03
C THR A 248 1.24 17.78 1.44
N ARG A 249 0.16 17.01 1.57
CA ARG A 249 -0.40 16.59 2.87
C ARG A 249 0.34 15.41 3.49
N VAL A 250 0.95 14.50 2.72
CA VAL A 250 1.77 13.41 3.28
C VAL A 250 3.21 13.80 3.59
N MET A 251 3.74 14.85 2.96
CA MET A 251 5.14 15.28 3.14
C MET A 251 5.55 15.44 4.62
N PRO A 252 4.75 16.07 5.52
CA PRO A 252 5.11 16.12 6.93
C PRO A 252 5.22 14.74 7.59
N MET A 253 4.35 13.79 7.23
CA MET A 253 4.37 12.43 7.77
C MET A 253 5.54 11.60 7.23
N TRP A 254 5.96 11.86 5.99
CA TRP A 254 7.20 11.34 5.46
C TRP A 254 8.42 11.88 6.22
N LEU A 255 8.47 13.20 6.46
CA LEU A 255 9.56 13.82 7.24
C LEU A 255 9.64 13.31 8.67
N LEU A 256 8.50 12.98 9.31
CA LEU A 256 8.46 12.38 10.64
C LEU A 256 9.27 11.08 10.72
N TRP A 257 9.40 10.33 9.61
CA TRP A 257 10.24 9.14 9.55
C TRP A 257 11.65 9.46 10.05
N PHE A 258 12.25 10.59 9.70
CA PHE A 258 13.63 10.92 10.08
C PHE A 258 13.80 11.33 11.55
N SER A 259 12.74 11.36 12.37
CA SER A 259 12.87 11.59 13.80
C SER A 259 13.57 10.42 14.51
N PRO A 260 14.57 10.64 15.39
CA PRO A 260 15.22 9.57 16.15
C PRO A 260 14.27 8.76 17.06
N ARG A 261 13.11 9.34 17.41
CA ARG A 261 12.07 8.71 18.25
C ARG A 261 10.84 8.27 17.45
N PHE A 262 10.96 8.17 16.13
CA PHE A 262 9.88 7.77 15.25
C PHE A 262 9.40 6.35 15.55
N HIS A 263 8.09 6.16 15.45
CA HIS A 263 7.40 4.88 15.41
C HIS A 263 6.12 5.06 14.56
N PRO A 264 5.76 4.13 13.65
CA PRO A 264 4.59 4.29 12.79
C PRO A 264 3.27 4.50 13.54
N ASP A 265 3.17 3.94 14.75
CA ASP A 265 1.98 4.09 15.61
C ASP A 265 1.67 5.54 16.02
N ARG A 266 2.62 6.48 15.85
CA ARG A 266 2.36 7.92 16.05
C ARG A 266 1.34 8.50 15.06
N LEU A 267 1.08 7.82 13.95
CA LEU A 267 0.05 8.19 12.99
C LEU A 267 -1.32 7.72 13.53
N ASP A 268 -2.05 8.62 14.18
CA ASP A 268 -3.40 8.32 14.64
C ASP A 268 -4.35 8.27 13.45
N SER A 269 -4.85 7.07 13.17
CA SER A 269 -5.80 6.80 12.09
C SER A 269 -7.09 6.17 12.63
N ASN A 270 -7.27 6.14 13.96
CA ASN A 270 -8.35 5.36 14.57
C ASN A 270 -9.75 5.84 14.19
N ALA A 271 -9.95 7.17 14.14
CA ALA A 271 -11.24 7.75 13.74
C ALA A 271 -11.56 7.48 12.27
N ALA A 272 -10.58 7.71 11.38
CA ALA A 272 -10.72 7.46 9.94
C ALA A 272 -10.95 5.96 9.64
N LEU A 273 -10.21 5.08 10.33
CA LEU A 273 -10.32 3.63 10.19
C LEU A 273 -11.69 3.12 10.61
N ARG A 274 -12.25 3.60 11.74
CA ARG A 274 -13.60 3.22 12.18
C ARG A 274 -14.67 3.61 11.16
N ALA A 275 -14.63 4.84 10.67
CA ALA A 275 -15.58 5.32 9.66
C ALA A 275 -15.46 4.54 8.35
N ALA A 276 -14.23 4.24 7.93
CA ALA A 276 -13.97 3.53 6.68
C ALA A 276 -14.38 2.05 6.74
N ARG A 277 -14.21 1.37 7.87
CA ARG A 277 -14.66 -0.03 8.06
C ARG A 277 -16.17 -0.19 7.84
N ALA A 278 -16.98 0.74 8.36
CA ALA A 278 -18.43 0.69 8.15
C ALA A 278 -18.85 0.77 6.67
N ALA A 279 -18.04 1.42 5.83
CA ALA A 279 -18.29 1.53 4.40
C ALA A 279 -17.93 0.26 3.60
N LEU A 280 -17.21 -0.70 4.19
CA LEU A 280 -16.85 -1.97 3.56
C LEU A 280 -17.89 -3.08 3.74
N GLU A 281 -18.83 -2.93 4.66
CA GLU A 281 -19.83 -3.95 5.02
C GLU A 281 -20.52 -4.62 3.81
N PRO A 282 -20.94 -3.87 2.75
CA PRO A 282 -21.59 -4.47 1.58
C PRO A 282 -20.71 -5.44 0.79
N TYR A 283 -19.39 -5.29 0.86
CA TYR A 283 -18.40 -6.12 0.15
C TYR A 283 -17.92 -7.32 0.97
N LEU A 284 -18.23 -7.35 2.27
CA LEU A 284 -17.97 -8.48 3.15
C LEU A 284 -19.13 -9.49 3.08
N ALA A 285 -20.37 -8.99 3.09
CA ALA A 285 -21.59 -9.81 3.10
C ALA A 285 -21.95 -10.46 1.74
N SER A 286 -21.22 -10.12 0.66
CA SER A 286 -21.34 -10.79 -0.64
C SER A 286 -20.54 -12.10 -0.70
N ALA A 287 -19.54 -12.28 0.17
CA ALA A 287 -18.74 -13.51 0.26
C ALA A 287 -19.50 -14.65 0.98
N GLU A 288 -20.39 -14.32 1.92
CA GLU A 288 -21.16 -15.31 2.71
C GLU A 288 -22.41 -15.84 1.98
N ARG A 289 -22.77 -15.28 0.82
CA ARG A 289 -24.06 -15.54 0.14
C ARG A 289 -23.98 -16.40 -1.13
N GLU A 290 -22.85 -17.03 -1.42
CA GLU A 290 -22.80 -18.14 -2.37
C GLU A 290 -22.72 -19.45 -1.57
N PRO A 291 -23.76 -20.30 -1.57
CA PRO A 291 -23.59 -21.67 -1.11
C PRO A 291 -22.58 -22.34 -2.04
N GLU A 292 -21.69 -23.16 -1.49
CA GLU A 292 -20.81 -24.06 -2.23
C GLU A 292 -21.63 -24.81 -3.30
N SER A 293 -21.61 -24.32 -4.53
CA SER A 293 -22.17 -25.01 -5.67
C SER A 293 -21.02 -25.55 -6.50
N HIS A 294 -21.13 -26.86 -6.78
CA HIS A 294 -20.26 -27.72 -7.60
C HIS A 294 -19.24 -28.49 -6.75
N ALA A 295 -19.59 -29.71 -6.30
CA ALA A 295 -19.67 -30.99 -7.05
C ALA A 295 -18.34 -31.73 -7.06
#